data_AF-A0A6G0R9S6-F1
#
_entry.id   AF-A0A6G0R9S6-F1
#
_cell.length_a   1.000
_cell.length_b   1.000
_cell.length_c   1.000
_cell.angle_alpha   90.00
_cell.angle_beta   90.00
_cell.angle_gamma   90.00
#
_symmetry.space_group_name_H-M   'P 1'
#
loop_
_entity.id
_entity.type
_entity.pdbx_description
1 polymer ?
#
loop_
_entity_poly.entity_id
_entity_poly.type
_entity_poly.pdbx_seq_one_letter_code
_entity_poly.pdbx_strand_id
1 'polypeptide(L)'
;MGVQWIFDRGAWNMTATNKAFAYVFNTPSEDHKVARVLRCRDPETKVPLLSSDSFDSDTQTSIRSVASALFVTSLGLKTAQYNVNAWVVDTLMAYLLRHYPELKSLASDGLAVQRMEACIIEKGFCVSELLAWSSHLGTCASTKPENTKTTDPPTDITTHSMFLHQAAMIEQLIQVNQKLDTRLSTMEANIYNKSKRTPPGDDATEDAGNGEPPVKRRRTSAATSLKDACFSWYAQEPRMWSSTDAATKQKRSNTRLVVAFMKLFLGEGFVLDGKSPQYRDGVLELGATAEKELLSFLREHEINARGAQNVLKSMRKLYKAGHLNALVRRYNQLQAAGRIGDPAPAHTTNLLGEISTP
;
A
#
# COMPACT_ATOMS: atom_id res chain seq x y z
N MET A 1 -3.54 7.78 -9.18
CA MET A 1 -3.73 8.77 -8.09
C MET A 1 -3.29 10.12 -8.62
N GLY A 2 -4.18 11.11 -8.65
CA GLY A 2 -3.91 12.41 -9.26
C GLY A 2 -2.96 13.29 -8.43
N VAL A 3 -2.42 14.33 -9.09
CA VAL A 3 -1.52 15.38 -8.56
C VAL A 3 -2.06 16.18 -7.37
N GLN A 4 -3.26 15.89 -6.86
CA GLN A 4 -3.92 16.62 -5.78
C GLN A 4 -3.06 16.74 -4.51
N TRP A 5 -2.31 15.68 -4.16
CA TRP A 5 -1.44 15.68 -2.99
C TRP A 5 -0.27 16.68 -3.10
N ILE A 6 0.11 17.08 -4.32
CA ILE A 6 1.15 18.07 -4.59
C ILE A 6 0.60 19.48 -4.32
N PHE A 7 -0.63 19.76 -4.75
CA PHE A 7 -1.29 21.05 -4.51
C PHE A 7 -1.49 21.32 -3.01
N ASP A 8 -1.81 20.26 -2.26
CA ASP A 8 -2.10 20.33 -0.82
C ASP A 8 -0.82 20.33 0.05
N ARG A 9 0.38 20.17 -0.55
CA ARG A 9 1.66 20.19 0.17
C ARG A 9 2.17 21.61 0.40
N GLY A 10 2.54 21.88 1.65
CA GLY A 10 3.33 23.05 2.07
C GLY A 10 2.57 24.39 2.04
N ALA A 11 2.93 25.29 2.96
CA ALA A 11 2.49 26.69 2.96
C ALA A 11 3.25 27.54 1.92
N TRP A 12 3.56 26.96 0.75
CA TRP A 12 4.22 27.70 -0.33
C TRP A 12 3.25 28.75 -0.85
N ASN A 13 3.66 30.02 -0.84
CA ASN A 13 2.91 31.15 -1.40
C ASN A 13 3.01 31.14 -2.93
N MET A 14 2.43 30.10 -3.55
CA MET A 14 2.44 29.87 -5.00
C MET A 14 1.08 29.31 -5.42
N THR A 15 0.66 29.62 -6.64
CA THR A 15 -0.53 29.02 -7.25
C THR A 15 -0.37 27.51 -7.39
N ALA A 16 -1.47 26.76 -7.33
CA ALA A 16 -1.46 25.29 -7.44
C ALA A 16 -0.70 24.81 -8.70
N THR A 17 -0.89 25.51 -9.82
CA THR A 17 -0.18 25.27 -11.09
C THR A 17 1.32 25.43 -10.93
N ASN A 18 1.80 26.55 -10.37
CA ASN A 18 3.23 26.77 -10.17
C ASN A 18 3.84 25.76 -9.18
N LYS A 19 3.09 25.30 -8.17
CA LYS A 19 3.52 24.21 -7.30
C LYS A 19 3.70 22.89 -8.06
N ALA A 20 2.75 22.53 -8.94
CA ALA A 20 2.90 21.33 -9.77
C ALA A 20 4.08 21.45 -10.72
N PHE A 21 4.29 22.59 -11.39
CA PHE A 21 5.46 22.80 -12.23
C PHE A 21 6.76 22.68 -11.42
N ALA A 22 6.90 23.43 -10.32
CA ALA A 22 8.08 23.33 -9.47
C ALA A 22 8.34 21.89 -8.96
N TYR A 23 7.27 21.19 -8.58
CA TYR A 23 7.37 19.81 -8.12
C TYR A 23 7.81 18.86 -9.24
N VAL A 24 7.19 18.94 -10.42
CA VAL A 24 7.49 18.04 -11.55
C VAL A 24 8.92 18.23 -12.06
N PHE A 25 9.44 19.47 -12.08
CA PHE A 25 10.73 19.77 -12.69
C PHE A 25 11.92 19.73 -11.71
N ASN A 26 11.74 20.15 -10.45
CA ASN A 26 12.88 20.30 -9.54
C ASN A 26 12.89 19.24 -8.42
N THR A 27 11.73 18.93 -7.86
CA THR A 27 11.64 18.22 -6.58
C THR A 27 12.06 16.75 -6.61
N PRO A 28 11.90 15.96 -7.69
CA PRO A 28 12.48 14.61 -7.73
C PRO A 28 13.99 14.63 -7.53
N SER A 29 14.69 15.57 -8.17
CA SER A 29 16.15 15.68 -8.04
C SER A 29 16.55 16.09 -6.61
N GLU A 30 15.83 17.06 -6.03
CA GLU A 30 16.05 17.53 -4.67
C GLU A 30 15.69 16.47 -3.62
N ASP A 31 14.58 15.76 -3.78
CA ASP A 31 14.15 14.65 -2.92
C ASP A 31 15.20 13.53 -2.94
N HIS A 32 15.80 13.22 -4.09
CA HIS A 32 16.93 12.28 -4.17
C HIS A 32 18.18 12.80 -3.44
N LYS A 33 18.48 14.10 -3.50
CA LYS A 33 19.58 14.71 -2.71
C LYS A 33 19.30 14.59 -1.21
N VAL A 34 18.10 14.94 -0.77
CA VAL A 34 17.67 14.82 0.63
C VAL A 34 17.74 13.36 1.09
N ALA A 35 17.21 12.41 0.31
CA ALA A 35 17.27 11.00 0.63
C ALA A 35 18.71 10.47 0.76
N ARG A 36 19.65 10.98 -0.06
CA ARG A 36 21.08 10.68 0.06
C ARG A 36 21.68 11.23 1.35
N VAL A 37 21.43 12.50 1.66
CA VAL A 37 21.89 13.12 2.92
C VAL A 37 21.34 12.38 4.14
N LEU A 38 20.07 12.00 4.13
CA LEU A 38 19.44 11.20 5.19
C LEU A 38 20.03 9.78 5.32
N ARG A 39 20.62 9.26 4.24
CA ARG A 39 21.41 8.02 4.24
C ARG A 39 22.89 8.25 4.55
N CYS A 40 23.25 9.43 5.06
CA CYS A 40 24.63 9.86 5.33
C CYS A 40 25.55 9.75 4.10
N ARG A 41 25.00 9.99 2.90
CA ARG A 41 25.75 10.04 1.64
C ARG A 41 25.83 11.48 1.13
N ASP A 42 26.85 11.72 0.32
CA ASP A 42 26.98 12.98 -0.39
C ASP A 42 25.79 13.18 -1.37
N PRO A 43 25.21 14.39 -1.43
CA PRO A 43 24.00 14.67 -2.19
C PRO A 43 24.18 14.56 -3.70
N GLU A 44 25.40 14.65 -4.24
CA GLU A 44 25.66 14.56 -5.67
C GLU A 44 26.11 13.16 -6.11
N THR A 45 26.43 12.30 -5.14
CA THR A 45 26.89 10.94 -5.40
C THR A 45 25.84 10.14 -6.16
N LYS A 46 26.20 9.71 -7.37
CA LYS A 46 25.39 8.76 -8.16
C LYS A 46 25.40 7.41 -7.44
N VAL A 47 24.22 6.91 -7.11
CA VAL A 47 24.05 5.58 -6.51
C VAL A 47 23.56 4.65 -7.62
N PRO A 48 24.41 3.79 -8.20
CA PRO A 48 23.96 2.79 -9.14
C PRO A 48 23.03 1.81 -8.42
N LEU A 49 21.89 1.52 -9.03
CA LEU A 49 21.01 0.46 -8.56
C LEU A 49 21.63 -0.89 -8.91
N LEU A 50 21.58 -1.83 -7.97
CA LEU A 50 21.92 -3.21 -8.29
C LEU A 50 20.88 -3.78 -9.23
N SER A 51 21.36 -4.43 -10.28
CA SER A 51 20.53 -5.15 -11.23
C SER A 51 21.00 -6.58 -11.37
N SER A 52 20.06 -7.47 -11.68
CA SER A 52 20.33 -8.85 -12.08
C SER A 52 20.81 -8.96 -13.53
N ASP A 53 20.94 -7.86 -14.28
CA ASP A 53 21.34 -7.87 -15.70
C ASP A 53 22.72 -8.47 -15.94
N SER A 54 23.57 -8.54 -14.92
CA SER A 54 24.88 -9.20 -15.00
C SER A 54 24.80 -10.73 -15.16
N PHE A 55 23.66 -11.34 -14.81
CA PHE A 55 23.45 -12.78 -14.95
C PHE A 55 23.00 -13.16 -16.35
N ASP A 56 23.28 -14.40 -16.76
CA ASP A 56 22.70 -14.99 -17.97
C ASP A 56 21.17 -15.17 -17.84
N SER A 57 20.50 -15.37 -18.98
CA SER A 57 19.03 -15.44 -19.04
C SER A 57 18.44 -16.57 -18.18
N ASP A 58 19.11 -17.71 -18.09
CA ASP A 58 18.64 -18.87 -17.35
C ASP A 58 18.75 -18.63 -15.84
N THR A 59 19.88 -18.06 -15.41
CA THR A 59 20.07 -17.65 -14.01
C THR A 59 19.10 -16.55 -13.62
N GLN A 60 18.85 -15.55 -14.47
CA GLN A 60 17.83 -14.54 -14.20
C GLN A 60 16.44 -15.14 -14.03
N THR A 61 16.08 -16.12 -14.86
CA THR A 61 14.79 -16.83 -14.75
C THR A 61 14.68 -17.60 -13.44
N SER A 62 15.77 -18.25 -13.03
CA SER A 62 15.87 -18.94 -11.74
C SER A 62 15.71 -17.98 -10.56
N ILE A 63 16.41 -16.84 -10.59
CA ILE A 63 16.31 -15.78 -9.56
C ILE A 63 14.87 -15.22 -9.49
N ARG A 64 14.23 -14.95 -10.63
CA ARG A 64 12.83 -14.46 -10.67
C ARG A 64 11.84 -15.49 -10.13
N SER A 65 12.07 -16.77 -10.36
CA SER A 65 11.27 -17.86 -9.78
C SER A 65 11.35 -17.84 -8.24
N VAL A 66 12.56 -17.69 -7.69
CA VAL A 66 12.77 -17.55 -6.23
C VAL A 66 12.15 -16.26 -5.71
N ALA A 67 12.34 -15.14 -6.42
CA ALA A 67 11.75 -13.85 -6.05
C ALA A 67 10.22 -13.91 -6.01
N SER A 68 9.59 -14.64 -6.94
CA SER A 68 8.14 -14.82 -6.97
C SER A 68 7.61 -15.60 -5.76
N ALA A 69 8.38 -16.55 -5.23
CA ALA A 69 8.04 -17.23 -3.96
C ALA A 69 8.37 -16.35 -2.73
N LEU A 70 9.43 -15.55 -2.79
CA LEU A 70 9.82 -14.69 -1.68
C LEU A 70 8.83 -13.53 -1.49
N PHE A 71 8.48 -12.84 -2.57
CA PHE A 71 7.59 -11.68 -2.61
C PHE A 71 6.16 -12.06 -2.99
N VAL A 72 5.78 -13.28 -2.66
CA VAL A 72 4.54 -13.89 -3.11
C VAL A 72 3.33 -13.04 -2.69
N THR A 73 3.31 -12.41 -1.51
CA THR A 73 2.21 -11.53 -1.06
C THR A 73 2.00 -10.27 -1.90
N SER A 74 2.99 -9.92 -2.71
CA SER A 74 3.09 -8.65 -3.44
C SER A 74 3.00 -8.85 -4.96
N LEU A 75 2.81 -10.10 -5.42
CA LEU A 75 2.82 -10.52 -6.81
C LEU A 75 1.68 -11.52 -7.09
N GLY A 76 1.33 -11.66 -8.37
CA GLY A 76 0.37 -12.66 -8.85
C GLY A 76 -1.11 -12.34 -8.59
N LEU A 77 -1.47 -11.09 -8.27
CA LEU A 77 -2.85 -10.64 -8.15
C LEU A 77 -3.46 -10.32 -9.52
N LYS A 78 -4.74 -10.63 -9.74
CA LYS A 78 -5.45 -10.33 -11.00
C LYS A 78 -5.42 -8.85 -11.36
N THR A 79 -5.55 -7.97 -10.38
CA THR A 79 -5.50 -6.53 -10.61
C THR A 79 -4.06 -6.05 -10.63
N ALA A 80 -3.54 -5.72 -11.82
CA ALA A 80 -2.16 -5.28 -12.04
C ALA A 80 -1.70 -4.17 -11.08
N GLN A 81 -2.58 -3.21 -10.74
CA GLN A 81 -2.26 -2.09 -9.84
C GLN A 81 -1.93 -2.49 -8.39
N TYR A 82 -2.29 -3.70 -7.96
CA TYR A 82 -1.98 -4.21 -6.63
C TYR A 82 -0.66 -4.99 -6.59
N ASN A 83 -0.07 -5.28 -7.75
CA ASN A 83 1.22 -5.94 -7.83
C ASN A 83 2.35 -4.92 -7.77
N VAL A 84 3.45 -5.29 -7.13
CA VAL A 84 4.69 -4.50 -7.19
C VAL A 84 5.29 -4.63 -8.58
N ASN A 85 5.86 -3.53 -9.08
CA ASN A 85 6.52 -3.51 -10.38
C ASN A 85 7.69 -4.52 -10.43
N ALA A 86 7.80 -5.28 -11.53
CA ALA A 86 8.81 -6.33 -11.68
C ALA A 86 10.24 -5.83 -11.47
N TRP A 87 10.58 -4.65 -12.00
CA TRP A 87 11.93 -4.08 -11.87
C TRP A 87 12.29 -3.73 -10.42
N VAL A 88 11.29 -3.30 -9.63
CA VAL A 88 11.46 -3.05 -8.20
C VAL A 88 11.74 -4.36 -7.47
N VAL A 89 11.02 -5.43 -7.81
CA VAL A 89 11.25 -6.76 -7.23
C VAL A 89 12.64 -7.28 -7.60
N ASP A 90 13.04 -7.18 -8.87
CA ASP A 90 14.35 -7.62 -9.34
C ASP A 90 15.48 -6.87 -8.62
N THR A 91 15.34 -5.55 -8.48
CA THR A 91 16.30 -4.72 -7.72
C THR A 91 16.37 -5.15 -6.26
N LEU A 92 15.21 -5.29 -5.58
CA LEU A 92 15.17 -5.74 -4.18
C LEU A 92 15.79 -7.13 -4.01
N MET A 93 15.52 -8.05 -4.94
CA MET A 93 16.09 -9.38 -4.94
C MET A 93 17.61 -9.32 -5.11
N ALA A 94 18.14 -8.51 -6.03
CA ALA A 94 19.58 -8.35 -6.21
C ALA A 94 20.27 -7.82 -4.94
N TYR A 95 19.67 -6.87 -4.23
CA TYR A 95 20.19 -6.41 -2.94
C TYR A 95 20.16 -7.52 -1.87
N LEU A 96 19.06 -8.27 -1.77
CA LEU A 96 18.96 -9.38 -0.81
C LEU A 96 20.00 -10.46 -1.11
N LEU A 97 20.21 -10.81 -2.37
CA LEU A 97 21.23 -11.77 -2.80
C LEU A 97 22.63 -11.30 -2.42
N ARG A 98 22.97 -10.04 -2.73
CA ARG A 98 24.29 -9.48 -2.40
C ARG A 98 24.59 -9.51 -0.90
N HIS A 99 23.61 -9.20 -0.06
CA HIS A 99 23.80 -9.09 1.39
C HIS A 99 23.46 -10.37 2.15
N TYR A 100 23.04 -11.43 1.47
CA TYR A 100 22.69 -12.71 2.11
C TYR A 100 23.81 -13.30 2.98
N PRO A 101 25.09 -13.36 2.54
CA PRO A 101 26.17 -13.91 3.37
C PRO A 101 26.39 -13.13 4.66
N GLU A 102 26.32 -11.79 4.60
CA GLU A 102 26.42 -10.90 5.76
C GLU A 102 25.21 -11.07 6.70
N LEU A 103 24.02 -11.21 6.15
CA LEU A 103 22.81 -11.45 6.91
C LEU A 103 22.89 -12.79 7.65
N LYS A 104 23.42 -13.82 6.99
CA LYS A 104 23.61 -15.15 7.56
C LYS A 104 24.70 -15.20 8.62
N SER A 105 25.80 -14.46 8.46
CA SER A 105 26.85 -14.38 9.49
C SER A 105 26.38 -13.64 10.75
N LEU A 106 25.50 -12.65 10.59
CA LEU A 106 24.95 -11.89 11.72
C LEU A 106 23.86 -12.65 12.48
N ALA A 107 22.97 -13.33 11.76
CA ALA A 107 21.84 -14.05 12.34
C ALA A 107 21.45 -15.26 11.47
N SER A 108 22.17 -16.37 11.61
CA SER A 108 21.92 -17.61 10.86
C SER A 108 20.47 -18.12 11.00
N ASP A 109 19.90 -17.99 12.19
CA ASP A 109 18.53 -18.40 12.51
C ASP A 109 17.50 -17.28 12.35
N GLY A 110 17.89 -16.16 11.73
CA GLY A 110 16.99 -15.05 11.48
C GLY A 110 15.87 -15.43 10.51
N LEU A 111 14.65 -14.91 10.76
CA LEU A 111 13.47 -15.19 9.93
C LEU A 111 13.70 -14.85 8.44
N ALA A 112 14.48 -13.81 8.14
CA ALA A 112 14.81 -13.43 6.78
C ALA A 112 15.70 -14.48 6.08
N VAL A 113 16.71 -15.00 6.78
CA VAL A 113 17.60 -16.06 6.28
C VAL A 113 16.81 -17.35 6.07
N GLN A 114 16.04 -17.77 7.08
CA GLN A 114 15.17 -18.95 6.99
C GLN A 114 14.18 -18.85 5.83
N ARG A 115 13.58 -17.67 5.61
CA ARG A 115 12.63 -17.49 4.50
C ARG A 115 13.32 -17.53 3.14
N MET A 116 14.48 -16.89 2.98
CA MET A 116 15.24 -16.97 1.73
C MET A 116 15.65 -18.42 1.40
N GLU A 117 16.14 -19.15 2.41
CA GLU A 117 16.53 -20.55 2.25
C GLU A 117 15.34 -21.47 1.99
N ALA A 118 14.20 -21.24 2.64
CA ALA A 118 12.98 -21.98 2.35
C ALA A 118 12.50 -21.75 0.91
N CYS A 119 12.54 -20.51 0.42
CA CYS A 119 12.11 -20.19 -0.95
C CYS A 119 13.04 -20.78 -2.01
N ILE A 120 14.35 -20.81 -1.78
CA ILE A 120 15.28 -21.42 -2.74
C ILE A 120 15.07 -22.94 -2.83
N ILE A 121 14.90 -23.60 -1.68
CA ILE A 121 14.60 -25.04 -1.59
C ILE A 121 13.24 -25.37 -2.23
N GLU A 122 12.21 -24.56 -1.98
CA GLU A 122 10.88 -24.71 -2.61
C GLU A 122 10.97 -24.72 -4.15
N LYS A 123 11.88 -23.92 -4.72
CA LYS A 123 12.10 -23.86 -6.17
C LYS A 123 13.08 -24.91 -6.69
N GLY A 124 13.56 -25.81 -5.85
CA GLY A 124 14.45 -26.92 -6.24
C GLY A 124 15.93 -26.54 -6.30
N PHE A 125 16.30 -25.38 -5.77
CA PHE A 125 17.67 -24.88 -5.73
C PHE A 125 18.28 -25.07 -4.33
N CYS A 126 19.60 -25.03 -4.25
CA CYS A 126 20.36 -25.23 -3.02
C CYS A 126 20.98 -23.93 -2.49
N VAL A 127 21.31 -23.92 -1.19
CA VAL A 127 21.92 -22.74 -0.54
C VAL A 127 23.28 -22.37 -1.14
N SER A 128 24.01 -23.32 -1.74
CA SER A 128 25.25 -23.02 -2.46
C SER A 128 25.03 -22.21 -3.73
N GLU A 129 23.90 -22.39 -4.43
CA GLU A 129 23.55 -21.54 -5.59
C GLU A 129 23.26 -20.10 -5.13
N LEU A 130 22.60 -19.93 -3.98
CA LEU A 130 22.39 -18.61 -3.37
C LEU A 130 23.71 -17.89 -3.09
N LEU A 131 24.70 -18.61 -2.55
CA LEU A 131 26.04 -18.09 -2.29
C LEU A 131 26.80 -17.80 -3.59
N ALA A 132 26.65 -18.62 -4.62
CA ALA A 132 27.23 -18.39 -5.94
C ALA A 132 26.68 -17.11 -6.59
N TRP A 133 25.35 -16.90 -6.55
CA TRP A 133 24.72 -15.67 -7.03
C TRP A 133 25.17 -14.44 -6.24
N SER A 134 25.28 -14.57 -4.91
CA SER A 134 25.80 -13.51 -4.06
C SER A 134 27.23 -13.12 -4.40
N SER A 135 28.10 -14.13 -4.56
CA SER A 135 29.51 -13.92 -4.94
C SER A 135 29.63 -13.23 -6.29
N HIS A 136 28.84 -13.66 -7.28
CA HIS A 136 28.82 -13.04 -8.60
C HIS A 136 28.48 -11.54 -8.54
N LEU A 137 27.43 -11.18 -7.79
CA LEU A 137 27.04 -9.79 -7.57
C LEU A 137 28.11 -8.98 -6.80
N GLY A 138 28.83 -9.63 -5.88
CA GLY A 138 29.96 -9.03 -5.18
C GLY A 138 31.12 -8.68 -6.13
N THR A 139 31.47 -9.60 -7.03
CA THR A 139 32.55 -9.41 -8.02
C THR A 139 32.20 -8.31 -9.03
N CYS A 140 30.99 -8.30 -9.59
CA CYS A 140 30.53 -7.28 -10.54
C CYS A 140 30.42 -5.88 -9.94
N ALA A 141 30.21 -5.76 -8.63
CA ALA A 141 30.18 -4.47 -7.95
C ALA A 141 31.59 -3.92 -7.63
N SER A 142 32.61 -4.78 -7.62
CA SER A 142 34.00 -4.40 -7.34
C SER A 142 34.79 -4.03 -8.61
N THR A 143 34.31 -4.43 -9.79
CA THR A 143 34.80 -3.87 -11.05
C THR A 143 34.39 -2.40 -11.11
N LYS A 144 35.37 -1.50 -10.89
CA LYS A 144 35.28 -0.09 -11.27
C LYS A 144 34.64 -0.02 -12.67
N PRO A 145 33.63 0.84 -12.91
CA PRO A 145 33.23 1.10 -14.28
C PRO A 145 34.43 1.72 -14.99
N GLU A 146 35.08 0.93 -15.83
CA GLU A 146 35.98 1.47 -16.84
C GLU A 146 35.10 2.34 -17.74
N ASN A 147 35.47 3.61 -17.87
CA ASN A 147 34.77 4.57 -18.72
C ASN A 147 34.95 4.18 -20.20
N THR A 148 34.25 3.15 -20.66
CA THR A 148 34.00 2.98 -22.08
C THR A 148 32.90 3.95 -22.44
N LYS A 149 33.32 5.09 -23.01
CA LYS A 149 32.44 5.96 -23.78
C LYS A 149 31.95 5.17 -25.00
N THR A 150 30.87 4.42 -24.82
CA THR A 150 30.11 3.88 -25.93
C THR A 150 29.14 4.98 -26.36
N THR A 151 29.47 5.62 -27.48
CA THR A 151 28.57 6.54 -28.17
C THR A 151 27.41 5.72 -28.73
N ASP A 152 26.30 5.68 -28.01
CA ASP A 152 25.05 5.14 -28.55
C ASP A 152 24.50 6.07 -29.65
N PRO A 153 23.95 5.52 -30.75
CA PRO A 153 23.32 6.30 -31.80
C PRO A 153 22.04 6.97 -31.26
N PRO A 154 21.59 8.10 -31.87
CA PRO A 154 20.52 8.92 -31.32
C PRO A 154 19.20 8.15 -31.37
N THR A 155 18.79 7.59 -30.24
CA THR A 155 17.43 7.07 -30.08
C THR A 155 16.50 8.28 -29.96
N ASP A 156 15.47 8.29 -30.78
CA ASP A 156 14.48 9.36 -30.87
C ASP A 156 13.93 9.70 -29.48
N ILE A 157 14.27 10.90 -28.99
CA ILE A 157 14.00 11.41 -27.63
C ILE A 157 12.51 11.29 -27.27
N THR A 158 11.63 11.26 -28.26
CA THR A 158 10.18 11.15 -28.11
C THR A 158 9.68 9.82 -27.54
N THR A 159 10.49 8.76 -27.55
CA THR A 159 10.11 7.42 -27.08
C THR A 159 10.52 7.10 -25.64
N HIS A 160 11.31 7.97 -24.99
CA HIS A 160 11.78 7.72 -23.64
C HIS A 160 10.60 7.79 -22.64
N SER A 161 10.46 6.77 -21.79
CA SER A 161 9.30 6.59 -20.89
C SER A 161 9.03 7.80 -19.98
N MET A 162 10.08 8.52 -19.59
CA MET A 162 10.00 9.78 -18.85
C MET A 162 9.24 10.87 -19.61
N PHE A 163 9.47 11.04 -20.92
CA PHE A 163 8.79 12.07 -21.72
C PHE A 163 7.33 11.69 -21.99
N LEU A 164 7.05 10.41 -22.22
CA LEU A 164 5.66 9.92 -22.35
C LEU A 164 4.87 10.16 -21.05
N HIS A 165 5.49 9.90 -19.90
CA HIS A 165 4.87 10.17 -18.60
C HIS A 165 4.67 11.68 -18.35
N GLN A 166 5.67 12.51 -18.70
CA GLN A 166 5.57 13.96 -18.61
C GLN A 166 4.45 14.52 -19.51
N ALA A 167 4.34 14.05 -20.75
CA ALA A 167 3.28 14.44 -21.68
C ALA A 167 1.89 14.11 -21.12
N ALA A 168 1.70 12.90 -20.60
CA ALA A 168 0.43 12.50 -19.99
C ALA A 168 0.07 13.34 -18.75
N MET A 169 1.05 13.75 -17.93
CA MET A 169 0.79 14.65 -16.80
C MET A 169 0.44 16.07 -17.25
N ILE A 170 1.06 16.58 -18.32
CA ILE A 170 0.74 17.90 -18.89
C ILE A 170 -0.70 17.91 -19.40
N GLU A 171 -1.13 16.86 -20.11
CA GLU A 171 -2.52 16.73 -20.58
C GLU A 171 -3.52 16.73 -19.42
N GLN A 172 -3.22 16.00 -18.34
CA GLN A 172 -4.05 16.03 -17.13
C GLN A 172 -4.11 17.42 -16.49
N LEU A 173 -2.99 18.16 -16.48
CA LEU A 173 -2.95 19.53 -15.97
C LEU A 173 -3.79 20.47 -16.82
N ILE A 174 -3.76 20.33 -18.15
CA ILE A 174 -4.60 21.08 -19.08
C ILE A 174 -6.07 20.81 -18.82
N GLN A 175 -6.47 19.55 -18.65
CA GLN A 175 -7.86 19.18 -18.35
C GLN A 175 -8.34 19.77 -17.02
N VAL A 176 -7.48 19.76 -15.99
CA VAL A 176 -7.81 20.36 -14.68
C VAL A 176 -7.97 21.88 -14.79
N ASN A 177 -7.06 22.56 -15.51
CA ASN A 177 -7.15 24.00 -15.73
C ASN A 177 -8.42 24.38 -16.50
N GLN A 178 -8.75 23.67 -17.59
CA GLN A 178 -9.99 23.89 -18.35
C GLN A 178 -11.24 23.69 -17.47
N LYS A 179 -11.22 22.70 -16.56
CA LYS A 179 -12.31 22.48 -15.61
C LYS A 179 -12.42 23.58 -14.56
N LEU A 180 -11.31 24.19 -14.16
CA LEU A 180 -11.32 25.34 -13.25
C LEU A 180 -11.81 26.60 -13.95
N ASP A 181 -11.37 26.85 -15.19
CA ASP A 181 -11.83 27.99 -15.99
C ASP A 181 -13.35 27.93 -16.23
N THR A 182 -13.87 26.77 -16.62
CA THR A 182 -15.33 26.59 -16.78
C THR A 182 -16.11 26.83 -15.49
N ARG A 183 -15.60 26.38 -14.34
CA ARG A 183 -16.20 26.67 -13.03
C ARG A 183 -16.14 28.15 -12.68
N LEU A 184 -15.04 28.82 -13.00
CA LEU A 184 -14.84 30.25 -12.76
C LEU A 184 -15.78 31.08 -13.63
N SER A 185 -15.89 30.78 -14.93
CA SER A 185 -16.87 31.42 -15.82
C SER A 185 -18.32 31.20 -15.36
N THR A 186 -18.65 30.02 -14.84
CA THR A 186 -19.99 29.74 -14.27
C THR A 186 -20.23 30.55 -13.00
N MET A 187 -19.22 30.70 -12.16
CA MET A 187 -19.28 31.51 -10.94
C MET A 187 -19.42 33.00 -11.28
N GLU A 188 -18.63 33.50 -12.22
CA GLU A 188 -18.69 34.88 -12.72
C GLU A 188 -20.05 35.19 -13.34
N ALA A 189 -20.62 34.28 -14.14
CA ALA A 189 -21.97 34.43 -14.68
C ALA A 189 -23.02 34.51 -13.56
N ASN A 190 -22.89 33.70 -12.51
CA ASN A 190 -23.79 33.74 -11.35
C ASN A 190 -23.63 35.03 -10.52
N ILE A 191 -22.42 35.57 -10.41
CA ILE A 191 -22.15 36.85 -9.72
C ILE A 191 -22.67 38.03 -10.54
N TYR A 192 -22.44 38.05 -11.85
CA TYR A 192 -22.93 39.08 -12.77
C TYR A 192 -24.47 39.13 -12.80
N ASN A 193 -25.11 37.96 -12.74
CA ASN A 193 -26.57 37.85 -12.62
C ASN A 193 -27.09 38.31 -11.26
N LYS A 194 -26.29 38.17 -10.18
CA LYS A 194 -26.62 38.71 -8.85
C LYS A 194 -26.47 40.23 -8.78
N SER A 195 -25.45 40.79 -9.43
CA SER A 195 -25.15 42.23 -9.42
C SER A 195 -26.16 43.09 -10.18
N LYS A 196 -27.01 42.52 -11.06
CA LYS A 196 -28.11 43.24 -11.72
C LYS A 196 -29.35 43.42 -10.85
N ARG A 197 -29.37 42.87 -9.64
CA ARG A 197 -30.42 43.16 -8.65
C ARG A 197 -29.78 43.98 -7.52
N THR A 198 -30.22 45.25 -7.43
CA THR A 198 -30.01 46.27 -6.37
C THR A 198 -28.79 47.23 -6.48
N PRO A 199 -29.01 48.56 -6.54
CA PRO A 199 -28.07 49.64 -6.15
C PRO A 199 -28.45 50.22 -4.74
N PRO A 200 -27.74 51.23 -4.18
CA PRO A 200 -26.72 51.08 -3.13
C PRO A 200 -27.12 51.65 -1.75
N GLY A 201 -26.31 51.37 -0.72
CA GLY A 201 -26.36 52.03 0.58
C GLY A 201 -25.09 51.75 1.40
N ASP A 202 -24.21 52.75 1.48
CA ASP A 202 -23.01 52.91 2.33
C ASP A 202 -23.40 52.89 3.84
N ASP A 203 -22.56 52.69 4.86
CA ASP A 203 -21.12 52.90 5.07
C ASP A 203 -20.62 52.15 6.36
N ALA A 204 -19.32 51.79 6.37
CA ALA A 204 -18.27 51.68 7.43
C ALA A 204 -18.60 51.38 8.94
N THR A 205 -17.78 50.76 9.80
CA THR A 205 -16.29 50.66 9.92
C THR A 205 -15.85 49.61 10.99
N GLU A 206 -14.56 49.19 10.93
CA GLU A 206 -13.60 48.75 11.99
C GLU A 206 -13.79 47.39 12.72
N ASP A 207 -12.92 46.40 12.53
CA ASP A 207 -11.53 46.14 13.03
C ASP A 207 -11.45 45.62 14.48
N ALA A 208 -10.87 44.42 14.63
CA ALA A 208 -10.05 43.98 15.76
C ALA A 208 -9.62 42.52 15.55
N GLY A 209 -8.31 42.31 15.38
CA GLY A 209 -7.70 41.00 15.30
C GLY A 209 -7.77 40.19 16.61
N ASN A 210 -7.68 38.87 16.48
CA ASN A 210 -7.11 38.05 17.54
C ASN A 210 -6.47 36.80 16.97
N GLY A 211 -5.20 36.57 17.33
CA GLY A 211 -4.39 35.46 16.86
C GLY A 211 -4.82 34.14 17.49
N GLU A 212 -5.08 33.14 16.65
CA GLU A 212 -5.20 31.75 17.09
C GLU A 212 -3.81 31.08 17.08
N PRO A 213 -3.42 30.33 18.12
CA PRO A 213 -2.15 29.61 18.15
C PRO A 213 -2.17 28.40 17.20
N PRO A 214 -1.03 27.98 16.64
CA PRO A 214 -1.01 26.93 15.63
C PRO A 214 -1.37 25.57 16.23
N VAL A 215 -2.50 25.03 15.79
CA VAL A 215 -2.93 23.66 16.10
C VAL A 215 -1.83 22.69 15.65
N LYS A 216 -1.21 22.02 16.62
CA LYS A 216 -0.26 20.92 16.40
C LYS A 216 -0.96 19.82 15.61
N ARG A 217 -0.78 19.79 14.28
CA ARG A 217 -1.25 18.72 13.40
C ARG A 217 -0.52 17.43 13.76
N ARG A 218 -1.19 16.57 14.52
CA ARG A 218 -0.75 15.20 14.79
C ARG A 218 -0.67 14.46 13.45
N ARG A 219 0.50 13.90 13.11
CA ARG A 219 0.66 12.97 11.97
C ARG A 219 -0.27 11.77 12.20
N THR A 220 -1.44 11.76 11.57
CA THR A 220 -2.31 10.59 11.55
C THR A 220 -1.76 9.66 10.47
N SER A 221 -1.08 8.59 10.88
CA SER A 221 -0.80 7.46 9.98
C SER A 221 -2.11 7.01 9.34
N ALA A 222 -2.11 6.72 8.04
CA ALA A 222 -3.29 6.24 7.33
C ALA A 222 -3.92 5.06 8.11
N ALA A 223 -5.21 5.16 8.41
CA ALA A 223 -5.90 4.08 9.12
C ALA A 223 -5.90 2.83 8.24
N THR A 224 -5.46 1.68 8.77
CA THR A 224 -5.56 0.40 8.06
C THR A 224 -7.01 0.15 7.69
N SER A 225 -7.28 -0.05 6.40
CA SER A 225 -8.62 -0.39 5.91
C SER A 225 -9.01 -1.80 6.37
N LEU A 226 -10.31 -2.11 6.37
CA LEU A 226 -10.78 -3.41 6.85
C LEU A 226 -10.37 -4.53 5.89
N LYS A 227 -10.45 -4.29 4.57
CA LYS A 227 -9.97 -5.24 3.57
C LYS A 227 -8.48 -5.51 3.67
N ASP A 228 -7.65 -4.51 4.03
CA ASP A 228 -6.21 -4.72 4.23
C ASP A 228 -5.93 -5.59 5.45
N ALA A 229 -6.74 -5.42 6.52
CA ALA A 229 -6.67 -6.27 7.70
C ALA A 229 -7.07 -7.71 7.38
N CYS A 230 -8.10 -7.91 6.55
CA CYS A 230 -8.52 -9.21 6.04
C CYS A 230 -7.43 -9.85 5.17
N PHE A 231 -6.87 -9.11 4.21
CA PHE A 231 -5.78 -9.60 3.36
C PHE A 231 -4.55 -9.96 4.18
N SER A 232 -4.15 -9.13 5.13
CA SER A 232 -3.02 -9.44 6.01
C SER A 232 -3.29 -10.71 6.83
N TRP A 233 -4.51 -10.90 7.34
CA TRP A 233 -4.86 -12.10 8.11
C TRP A 233 -4.70 -13.36 7.28
N TYR A 234 -5.26 -13.35 6.07
CA TYR A 234 -5.38 -14.54 5.25
C TYR A 234 -4.23 -14.78 4.28
N ALA A 235 -3.59 -13.75 3.76
CA ALA A 235 -2.64 -13.85 2.65
C ALA A 235 -1.18 -13.63 3.07
N GLN A 236 -0.90 -13.06 4.25
CA GLN A 236 0.47 -12.86 4.72
C GLN A 236 1.22 -14.20 4.88
N GLU A 237 2.53 -14.18 4.62
CA GLU A 237 3.44 -15.30 4.81
C GLU A 237 4.61 -14.90 5.74
N PRO A 238 4.85 -15.65 6.84
CA PRO A 238 3.99 -16.70 7.40
C PRO A 238 2.59 -16.18 7.78
N ARG A 239 1.60 -17.08 7.81
CA ARG A 239 0.22 -16.73 8.18
C ARG A 239 0.20 -16.04 9.55
N MET A 240 -0.64 -15.01 9.70
CA MET A 240 -0.65 -14.20 10.92
C MET A 240 -0.97 -15.01 12.19
N TRP A 241 -1.78 -16.06 12.08
CA TRP A 241 -2.10 -16.96 13.18
C TRP A 241 -0.97 -17.96 13.53
N SER A 242 -0.01 -18.15 12.63
CA SER A 242 1.16 -19.03 12.85
C SER A 242 2.32 -18.31 13.53
N SER A 243 2.30 -16.98 13.61
CA SER A 243 3.34 -16.21 14.30
C SER A 243 3.30 -16.43 15.81
N THR A 244 4.45 -16.72 16.43
CA THR A 244 4.63 -16.84 17.89
C THR A 244 5.24 -15.59 18.53
N ASP A 245 5.49 -14.55 17.74
CA ASP A 245 6.19 -13.34 18.17
C ASP A 245 5.34 -12.49 19.14
N ALA A 246 5.90 -12.22 20.32
CA ALA A 246 5.29 -11.40 21.35
C ALA A 246 5.06 -9.95 20.89
N ALA A 247 5.93 -9.40 20.03
CA ALA A 247 5.82 -8.02 19.55
C ALA A 247 4.59 -7.83 18.64
N THR A 248 4.19 -8.86 17.89
CA THR A 248 3.02 -8.81 17.01
C THR A 248 1.72 -9.28 17.67
N LYS A 249 1.78 -9.80 18.91
CA LYS A 249 0.64 -10.39 19.63
C LYS A 249 -0.59 -9.47 19.65
N GLN A 250 -0.40 -8.19 19.97
CA GLN A 250 -1.52 -7.23 20.05
C GLN A 250 -2.12 -6.94 18.68
N LYS A 251 -1.28 -6.75 17.66
CA LYS A 251 -1.73 -6.53 16.27
C LYS A 251 -2.51 -7.74 15.76
N ARG A 252 -1.98 -8.95 15.97
CA ARG A 252 -2.63 -10.22 15.64
C ARG A 252 -3.99 -10.36 16.31
N SER A 253 -4.09 -10.08 17.62
CA SER A 253 -5.35 -10.13 18.37
C SER A 253 -6.40 -9.16 17.83
N ASN A 254 -5.99 -7.91 17.57
CA ASN A 254 -6.88 -6.90 17.02
C ASN A 254 -7.36 -7.26 15.59
N THR A 255 -6.44 -7.68 14.72
CA THR A 255 -6.79 -8.09 13.36
C THR A 255 -7.70 -9.31 13.37
N ARG A 256 -7.42 -10.30 14.23
CA ARG A 256 -8.29 -11.47 14.42
C ARG A 256 -9.72 -11.05 14.74
N LEU A 257 -9.91 -10.12 15.67
CA LEU A 257 -11.24 -9.65 16.06
C LEU A 257 -11.94 -8.87 14.96
N VAL A 258 -11.23 -8.00 14.25
CA VAL A 258 -11.77 -7.25 13.10
C VAL A 258 -12.25 -8.23 12.04
N VAL A 259 -11.42 -9.20 11.68
CA VAL A 259 -11.73 -10.21 10.66
C VAL A 259 -12.88 -11.11 11.10
N ALA A 260 -12.98 -11.47 12.39
CA ALA A 260 -14.13 -12.20 12.93
C ALA A 260 -15.45 -11.43 12.76
N PHE A 261 -15.44 -10.11 13.04
CA PHE A 261 -16.62 -9.28 12.80
C PHE A 261 -16.96 -9.13 11.31
N MET A 262 -15.95 -8.99 10.44
CA MET A 262 -16.16 -8.89 8.99
C MET A 262 -16.89 -10.11 8.43
N LYS A 263 -16.55 -11.32 8.90
CA LYS A 263 -17.18 -12.57 8.43
C LYS A 263 -18.70 -12.62 8.65
N LEU A 264 -19.20 -11.96 9.69
CA LEU A 264 -20.64 -11.89 9.97
C LEU A 264 -21.46 -11.25 8.83
N PHE A 265 -20.81 -10.41 8.02
CA PHE A 265 -21.45 -9.67 6.92
C PHE A 265 -21.42 -10.41 5.59
N LEU A 266 -20.86 -11.62 5.54
CA LEU A 266 -20.90 -12.47 4.35
C LEU A 266 -22.23 -13.21 4.32
N GLY A 267 -23.20 -12.66 3.57
CA GLY A 267 -24.59 -13.11 3.48
C GLY A 267 -24.75 -14.60 3.22
N GLU A 268 -24.02 -15.08 2.22
CA GLU A 268 -24.09 -16.44 1.66
C GLU A 268 -23.00 -17.39 2.20
N GLY A 269 -22.22 -16.94 3.19
CA GLY A 269 -21.00 -17.62 3.61
C GLY A 269 -19.83 -17.37 2.67
N PHE A 270 -18.79 -18.19 2.77
CA PHE A 270 -17.59 -18.08 1.95
C PHE A 270 -16.75 -19.35 2.00
N VAL A 271 -15.96 -19.60 0.95
CA VAL A 271 -14.97 -20.68 0.92
C VAL A 271 -13.65 -20.12 0.41
N LEU A 272 -12.60 -20.27 1.21
CA LEU A 272 -11.24 -19.90 0.85
C LEU A 272 -10.38 -21.16 0.79
N ASP A 273 -10.07 -21.63 -0.42
CA ASP A 273 -9.15 -22.74 -0.62
C ASP A 273 -7.71 -22.24 -0.66
N GLY A 274 -6.95 -22.53 0.41
CA GLY A 274 -5.55 -22.16 0.53
C GLY A 274 -4.62 -22.75 -0.55
N LYS A 275 -5.07 -23.78 -1.28
CA LYS A 275 -4.31 -24.39 -2.38
C LYS A 275 -4.66 -23.79 -3.75
N SER A 276 -5.72 -23.00 -3.84
CA SER A 276 -6.14 -22.40 -5.10
C SER A 276 -5.13 -21.34 -5.55
N PRO A 277 -4.74 -21.31 -6.85
CA PRO A 277 -3.90 -20.23 -7.38
C PRO A 277 -4.59 -18.87 -7.29
N GLN A 278 -5.92 -18.83 -7.17
CA GLN A 278 -6.72 -17.61 -7.05
C GLN A 278 -7.03 -17.26 -5.59
N TYR A 279 -6.44 -17.97 -4.62
CA TYR A 279 -6.70 -17.77 -3.20
C TYR A 279 -6.63 -16.30 -2.79
N ARG A 280 -5.58 -15.59 -3.24
CA ARG A 280 -5.37 -14.19 -2.85
C ARG A 280 -6.39 -13.24 -3.45
N ASP A 281 -6.81 -13.47 -4.69
CA ASP A 281 -7.89 -12.70 -5.30
C ASP A 281 -9.21 -12.94 -4.55
N GLY A 282 -9.50 -14.20 -4.21
CA GLY A 282 -10.66 -14.55 -3.39
C GLY A 282 -10.64 -13.87 -2.02
N VAL A 283 -9.47 -13.77 -1.36
CA VAL A 283 -9.32 -13.03 -0.11
C VAL A 283 -9.59 -11.53 -0.28
N LEU A 284 -9.14 -10.93 -1.39
CA LEU A 284 -9.39 -9.51 -1.68
C LEU A 284 -10.88 -9.25 -1.94
N GLU A 285 -11.53 -10.08 -2.75
CA GLU A 285 -12.96 -9.99 -3.06
C GLU A 285 -13.81 -10.17 -1.80
N LEU A 286 -13.46 -11.16 -0.98
CA LEU A 286 -14.09 -11.43 0.32
C LEU A 286 -13.93 -10.24 1.26
N GLY A 287 -12.71 -9.71 1.39
CA GLY A 287 -12.41 -8.57 2.26
C GLY A 287 -13.15 -7.31 1.82
N ALA A 288 -13.20 -7.04 0.51
CA ALA A 288 -13.92 -5.89 -0.05
C ALA A 288 -15.44 -6.01 0.13
N THR A 289 -15.99 -7.21 -0.09
CA THR A 289 -17.42 -7.48 0.12
C THR A 289 -17.80 -7.31 1.59
N ALA A 290 -17.06 -7.94 2.49
CA ALA A 290 -17.30 -7.83 3.93
C ALA A 290 -17.13 -6.41 4.45
N GLU A 291 -16.12 -5.67 3.98
CA GLU A 291 -15.92 -4.26 4.35
C GLU A 291 -17.10 -3.39 3.88
N LYS A 292 -17.57 -3.55 2.64
CA LYS A 292 -18.70 -2.80 2.10
C LYS A 292 -19.96 -3.00 2.95
N GLU A 293 -20.31 -4.25 3.22
CA GLU A 293 -21.53 -4.61 3.97
C GLU A 293 -21.44 -4.17 5.43
N LEU A 294 -20.29 -4.37 6.09
CA LEU A 294 -20.06 -3.92 7.46
C LEU A 294 -20.18 -2.39 7.56
N LEU A 295 -19.55 -1.64 6.66
CA LEU A 295 -19.62 -0.18 6.67
C LEU A 295 -21.03 0.32 6.34
N SER A 296 -21.82 -0.42 5.57
CA SER A 296 -23.24 -0.11 5.36
C SER A 296 -24.04 -0.26 6.65
N PHE A 297 -23.88 -1.38 7.34
CA PHE A 297 -24.52 -1.64 8.62
C PHE A 297 -24.18 -0.59 9.69
N LEU A 298 -22.92 -0.14 9.74
CA LEU A 298 -22.53 0.94 10.66
C LEU A 298 -23.24 2.26 10.32
N ARG A 299 -23.44 2.59 9.03
CA ARG A 299 -24.19 3.79 8.64
C ARG A 299 -25.66 3.72 9.03
N GLU A 300 -26.27 2.54 8.93
CA GLU A 300 -27.66 2.31 9.40
C GLU A 300 -27.81 2.53 10.91
N HIS A 301 -26.72 2.35 11.68
CA HIS A 301 -26.66 2.64 13.11
C HIS A 301 -26.09 4.03 13.43
N GLU A 302 -26.03 4.93 12.44
CA GLU A 302 -25.50 6.30 12.56
C GLU A 302 -24.03 6.38 13.03
N ILE A 303 -23.24 5.34 12.77
CA ILE A 303 -21.83 5.25 13.14
C ILE A 303 -20.93 5.48 11.91
N ASN A 304 -20.16 6.57 11.92
CA ASN A 304 -19.19 6.88 10.85
C ASN A 304 -17.75 6.39 11.17
N ALA A 305 -17.61 5.12 11.54
CA ALA A 305 -16.30 4.50 11.78
C ALA A 305 -15.75 3.86 10.50
N ARG A 306 -14.50 4.18 10.13
CA ARG A 306 -13.86 3.66 8.89
C ARG A 306 -12.57 2.86 9.14
N GLY A 307 -11.74 3.28 10.09
CA GLY A 307 -10.50 2.58 10.40
C GLY A 307 -10.73 1.33 11.24
N ALA A 308 -9.93 0.28 11.02
CA ALA A 308 -10.06 -1.01 11.69
C ALA A 308 -10.23 -0.92 13.23
N GLN A 309 -9.49 -0.04 13.90
CA GLN A 309 -9.60 0.16 15.35
C GLN A 309 -10.92 0.79 15.79
N ASN A 310 -11.37 1.82 15.07
CA ASN A 310 -12.63 2.50 15.39
C ASN A 310 -13.83 1.60 15.10
N VAL A 311 -13.78 0.88 13.98
CA VAL A 311 -14.75 -0.14 13.62
C VAL A 311 -14.80 -1.22 14.70
N LEU A 312 -13.65 -1.75 15.13
CA LEU A 312 -13.59 -2.74 16.19
C LEU A 312 -14.25 -2.24 17.49
N LYS A 313 -13.99 -0.99 17.88
CA LYS A 313 -14.61 -0.37 19.06
C LYS A 313 -16.13 -0.28 18.93
N SER A 314 -16.63 0.16 17.77
CA SER A 314 -18.07 0.24 17.50
C SER A 314 -18.73 -1.13 17.46
N MET A 315 -18.12 -2.10 16.79
CA MET A 315 -18.62 -3.47 16.69
C MET A 315 -18.72 -4.15 18.06
N ARG A 316 -17.75 -3.93 18.96
CA ARG A 316 -17.85 -4.43 20.35
C ARG A 316 -19.02 -3.83 21.11
N LYS A 317 -19.35 -2.56 20.88
CA LYS A 317 -20.53 -1.91 21.51
C LYS A 317 -21.83 -2.52 20.98
N LEU A 318 -21.95 -2.65 19.65
CA LEU A 318 -23.12 -3.24 19.01
C LEU A 318 -23.33 -4.71 19.38
N TYR A 319 -22.24 -5.47 19.53
CA TYR A 319 -22.28 -6.84 20.04
C TYR A 319 -22.87 -6.89 21.46
N LYS A 320 -22.34 -6.08 22.38
CA LYS A 320 -22.82 -6.02 23.77
C LYS A 320 -24.28 -5.61 23.89
N ALA A 321 -24.75 -4.75 22.98
CA ALA A 321 -26.15 -4.32 22.91
C ALA A 321 -27.06 -5.31 22.14
N GLY A 322 -26.52 -6.43 21.66
CA GLY A 322 -27.29 -7.50 20.99
C GLY A 322 -27.66 -7.22 19.53
N HIS A 323 -27.23 -6.10 18.94
CA HIS A 323 -27.55 -5.73 17.55
C HIS A 323 -26.93 -6.70 16.52
N LEU A 324 -25.92 -7.49 16.91
CA LEU A 324 -25.28 -8.48 16.03
C LEU A 324 -25.89 -9.89 16.14
N ASN A 325 -26.87 -10.11 17.03
CA ASN A 325 -27.37 -11.46 17.35
C ASN A 325 -27.97 -12.18 16.14
N ALA A 326 -28.63 -11.45 15.23
CA ALA A 326 -29.17 -12.03 14.00
C ALA A 326 -28.05 -12.47 13.03
N LEU A 327 -27.00 -11.64 12.89
CA LEU A 327 -25.84 -11.95 12.05
C LEU A 327 -25.06 -13.15 12.60
N VAL A 328 -24.88 -13.22 13.92
CA VAL A 328 -24.23 -14.36 14.60
C VAL A 328 -25.03 -15.65 14.37
N ARG A 329 -26.36 -15.60 14.52
CA ARG A 329 -27.23 -16.75 14.24
C ARG A 329 -27.11 -17.22 12.79
N ARG A 330 -27.15 -16.28 11.82
CA ARG A 330 -26.99 -16.61 10.40
C ARG A 330 -25.62 -17.25 10.12
N TYR A 331 -24.55 -16.68 10.69
CA TYR A 331 -23.21 -17.21 10.55
C TYR A 331 -23.11 -18.66 11.05
N ASN A 332 -23.67 -18.96 12.22
CA ASN A 332 -23.67 -20.30 12.78
C ASN A 332 -24.48 -21.30 11.92
N GLN A 333 -25.61 -20.86 11.34
CA GLN A 333 -26.39 -21.67 10.40
C GLN A 333 -25.60 -21.99 9.12
N LEU A 334 -24.90 -21.00 8.56
CA LEU A 334 -24.03 -21.19 7.40
C LEU A 334 -22.87 -22.14 7.71
N GLN A 335 -22.30 -22.06 8.91
CA GLN A 335 -21.27 -22.97 9.38
C GLN A 335 -21.80 -24.41 9.47
N ALA A 336 -22.96 -24.60 10.10
CA ALA A 336 -23.61 -25.92 10.21
C ALA A 336 -23.99 -26.51 8.84
N ALA A 337 -24.36 -25.67 7.88
CA ALA A 337 -24.67 -26.05 6.50
C ALA A 337 -23.43 -26.29 5.62
N GLY A 338 -22.20 -26.19 6.16
CA GLY A 338 -20.97 -26.37 5.40
C GLY A 338 -20.70 -25.28 4.36
N ARG A 339 -21.32 -24.10 4.49
CA ARG A 339 -21.14 -22.94 3.60
C ARG A 339 -19.96 -22.05 4.00
N ILE A 340 -19.19 -22.45 5.01
CA ILE A 340 -18.02 -21.73 5.51
C ILE A 340 -16.78 -22.63 5.42
N GLY A 341 -15.92 -22.35 4.46
CA GLY A 341 -14.59 -22.95 4.31
C GLY A 341 -13.52 -21.96 4.71
N ASP A 342 -13.22 -21.87 6.01
CA ASP A 342 -12.24 -20.93 6.56
C ASP A 342 -10.88 -21.65 6.80
N PRO A 343 -9.78 -21.22 6.16
CA PRO A 343 -8.46 -21.82 6.37
C PRO A 343 -7.84 -21.45 7.71
N ALA A 344 -8.37 -20.45 8.42
CA ALA A 344 -7.89 -20.08 9.74
C ALA A 344 -8.37 -21.11 10.80
N PRO A 345 -7.53 -21.49 11.78
CA PRO A 345 -7.90 -22.50 12.77
C PRO A 345 -9.19 -22.16 13.54
N ALA A 346 -9.97 -23.16 13.93
CA ALA A 346 -11.26 -22.98 14.63
C ALA A 346 -11.16 -22.12 15.90
N HIS A 347 -10.08 -22.24 16.67
CA HIS A 347 -9.86 -21.39 17.85
C HIS A 347 -9.79 -19.90 17.50
N THR A 348 -9.51 -19.53 16.24
CA THR A 348 -9.51 -18.14 15.78
C THR A 348 -10.90 -17.62 15.40
N THR A 349 -11.85 -18.49 15.08
CA THR A 349 -13.23 -18.21 14.68
C THR A 349 -14.25 -18.34 15.81
N ASN A 350 -13.95 -19.08 16.87
CA ASN A 350 -14.84 -19.34 18.02
C ASN A 350 -15.17 -18.12 18.91
N LEU A 351 -14.61 -16.94 18.63
CA LEU A 351 -14.79 -15.73 19.45
C LEU A 351 -16.24 -15.22 19.50
N LEU A 352 -17.09 -15.65 18.59
CA LEU A 352 -18.51 -15.31 18.61
C LEU A 352 -19.32 -16.17 19.60
N GLY A 353 -18.76 -17.29 20.05
CA GLY A 353 -19.34 -18.18 21.06
C GLY A 353 -18.76 -18.03 22.48
N GLU A 354 -17.52 -17.51 22.63
CA GLU A 354 -16.86 -17.34 23.93
C GLU A 354 -17.12 -15.98 24.61
N ILE A 355 -17.80 -15.04 23.95
CA ILE A 355 -18.31 -13.83 24.61
C ILE A 355 -19.75 -14.14 25.09
N SER A 356 -19.86 -15.12 25.99
CA SER A 356 -21.13 -15.42 26.64
C SER A 356 -21.70 -14.18 27.34
N THR A 357 -23.00 -14.05 27.17
CA THR A 357 -23.95 -13.17 27.86
C THR A 357 -23.72 -13.10 29.37
N PRO A 358 -24.11 -12.00 30.04
CA PRO A 358 -23.97 -11.83 31.49
C PRO A 358 -24.59 -12.96 32.31
#